data_AF-A0A4Z0W4Y2-F1
#
_entry.id   AF-A0A4Z0W4Y2-F1
#
_cell.length_a   1.000
_cell.length_b   1.000
_cell.length_c   1.000
_cell.angle_alpha   90.00
_cell.angle_beta   90.00
_cell.angle_gamma   90.00
#
_symmetry.space_group_name_H-M   'P 1'
#
loop_
_entity.id
_entity.type
_entity.pdbx_description
1 polymer ?
#
loop_
_entity_poly.entity_id
_entity_poly.type
_entity_poly.pdbx_seq_one_letter_code
_entity_poly.pdbx_strand_id
1 'polypeptide(L)'
;MTDDIIWLIYLRAAIGEASAQRLDGSTQTCCIAAVPEKDLEQALKLLHEDLSADDMTLLEVYRCQRTDVEQMPGEASLNEHLDYICRTATARGVIAMATMGDEAF
;
A
#
# COMPACT_ATOMS: atom_id res chain seq x y z
N MET A 1 -5.34 -3.57 24.75
CA MET A 1 -5.20 -4.06 23.37
C MET A 1 -5.48 -2.86 22.50
N THR A 2 -4.44 -2.23 21.97
CA THR A 2 -4.59 -1.27 20.89
C THR A 2 -4.84 -2.12 19.66
N ASP A 3 -6.07 -2.10 19.15
CA ASP A 3 -6.38 -2.79 17.90
C ASP A 3 -5.61 -2.06 16.79
N ASP A 4 -4.45 -2.59 16.43
CA ASP A 4 -3.59 -2.09 15.34
C ASP A 4 -4.20 -2.52 14.01
N ILE A 5 -5.37 -1.94 13.74
CA ILE A 5 -6.18 -2.17 12.55
C ILE A 5 -5.59 -1.33 11.42
N ILE A 6 -5.33 -2.00 10.31
CA ILE A 6 -4.78 -1.38 9.11
C ILE A 6 -5.60 -1.77 7.88
N TRP A 7 -5.64 -0.86 6.90
CA TRP A 7 -6.16 -1.17 5.57
C TRP A 7 -5.03 -1.59 4.64
N LEU A 8 -5.17 -2.77 4.05
CA LEU A 8 -4.40 -3.21 2.88
C LEU A 8 -5.20 -2.88 1.62
N ILE A 9 -4.68 -1.95 0.83
CA ILE A 9 -5.32 -1.46 -0.40
C ILE A 9 -4.48 -1.91 -1.58
N TYR A 10 -5.04 -2.81 -2.39
CA TYR A 10 -4.43 -3.35 -3.59
C TYR A 10 -4.82 -2.43 -4.75
N LEU A 11 -3.84 -1.86 -5.43
CA LEU A 11 -4.06 -0.79 -6.39
C LEU A 11 -3.13 -0.85 -7.60
N ARG A 12 -3.57 -0.20 -8.67
CA ARG A 12 -2.72 0.20 -9.79
C ARG A 12 -2.62 1.72 -9.83
N ALA A 13 -1.41 2.22 -10.03
CA ALA A 13 -1.14 3.64 -10.19
C ALA A 13 -0.33 3.90 -11.46
N ALA A 14 -0.61 5.03 -12.12
CA ALA A 14 0.25 5.59 -13.14
C ALA A 14 1.43 6.29 -12.46
N ILE A 15 2.62 6.12 -13.04
CA ILE A 15 3.84 6.76 -12.58
C ILE A 15 4.09 7.97 -13.48
N GLY A 16 4.10 9.16 -12.89
CA GLY A 16 4.42 10.40 -13.59
C GLY A 16 5.90 10.50 -13.96
N GLU A 17 6.24 11.53 -14.72
CA GLU A 17 7.61 11.70 -15.24
C GLU A 17 8.61 12.11 -14.16
N ALA A 18 8.14 12.78 -13.11
CA ALA A 18 8.97 13.24 -12.01
C ALA A 18 9.00 12.26 -10.83
N SER A 19 8.21 11.18 -10.89
CA SER A 19 8.14 10.19 -9.81
C SER A 19 9.48 9.48 -9.61
N ALA A 20 9.88 9.30 -8.35
CA ALA A 20 11.08 8.55 -8.01
C ALA A 20 10.99 7.07 -8.38
N GLN A 21 9.78 6.56 -8.64
CA GLN A 21 9.53 5.17 -9.03
C GLN A 21 9.83 4.90 -10.51
N ARG A 22 9.99 5.93 -11.35
CA ARG A 22 10.25 5.80 -12.79
C ARG A 22 11.72 5.49 -13.10
N LEU A 23 12.33 4.53 -12.41
CA LEU A 23 13.75 4.20 -12.57
C LEU A 23 14.02 3.22 -13.71
N ASP A 24 13.07 2.36 -14.02
CA ASP A 24 13.14 1.31 -15.05
C ASP A 24 12.42 1.70 -16.36
N GLY A 25 11.82 2.90 -16.40
CA GLY A 25 11.02 3.38 -17.52
C GLY A 25 9.55 2.95 -17.48
N SER A 26 9.12 2.21 -16.47
CA SER A 26 7.72 1.82 -16.28
C SER A 26 6.82 3.05 -16.10
N THR A 27 5.65 3.02 -16.72
CA THR A 27 4.65 4.11 -16.65
C THR A 27 3.50 3.79 -15.70
N GLN A 28 3.48 2.57 -15.16
CA GLN A 28 2.48 2.08 -14.24
C GLN A 28 3.13 1.15 -13.23
N THR A 29 2.53 1.06 -12.05
CA THR A 29 2.90 0.08 -11.03
C THR A 29 1.67 -0.49 -10.36
N CYS A 30 1.87 -1.70 -9.85
CA CYS A 30 0.94 -2.50 -9.11
C CYS A 30 1.44 -2.55 -7.67
N CYS A 31 0.65 -2.11 -6.71
CA CYS A 31 1.09 -1.93 -5.34
C CYS A 31 0.07 -2.44 -4.33
N ILE A 32 0.55 -2.77 -3.14
CA ILE A 32 -0.26 -2.94 -1.95
C ILE A 32 0.15 -1.85 -0.97
N ALA A 33 -0.79 -0.97 -0.63
CA ALA A 33 -0.60 0.08 0.35
C ALA A 33 -1.17 -0.35 1.71
N ALA A 34 -0.34 -0.28 2.74
CA ALA A 34 -0.73 -0.44 4.13
C ALA A 34 -0.99 0.95 4.73
N VAL A 35 -2.25 1.24 5.07
CA VAL A 35 -2.71 2.55 5.53
C VAL A 35 -3.25 2.46 6.96
N PRO A 36 -2.56 3.06 7.96
CA PRO A 36 -2.89 2.94 9.38
C PRO A 36 -4.04 3.87 9.76
N GLU A 37 -5.20 3.66 9.16
CA GLU A 37 -6.41 4.44 9.36
C GLU A 37 -7.61 3.50 9.63
N LYS A 38 -8.57 3.95 10.44
CA LYS A 38 -9.72 3.14 10.83
C LYS A 38 -10.83 3.21 9.79
N ASP A 39 -11.05 4.39 9.24
CA ASP A 39 -12.07 4.65 8.25
C ASP A 39 -11.55 4.44 6.82
N LEU A 40 -12.30 3.73 5.99
CA LEU A 40 -11.86 3.40 4.63
C LEU A 40 -11.83 4.62 3.71
N GLU A 41 -12.79 5.54 3.85
CA GLU A 41 -12.86 6.74 3.02
C GLU A 41 -11.66 7.65 3.32
N GLN A 42 -11.35 7.83 4.61
CA GLN A 42 -10.17 8.56 5.04
C GLN A 42 -8.87 7.86 4.62
N ALA A 43 -8.80 6.52 4.68
CA ALA A 43 -7.65 5.76 4.22
C ALA A 43 -7.37 5.96 2.71
N LEU A 44 -8.43 5.91 1.89
CA LEU A 44 -8.34 6.15 0.45
C LEU A 44 -7.94 7.58 0.14
N LYS A 45 -8.43 8.55 0.91
CA LYS A 45 -8.03 9.95 0.77
C LYS A 45 -6.54 10.15 1.06
N LEU A 46 -6.04 9.61 2.19
CA LEU A 46 -4.63 9.69 2.54
C LEU A 46 -3.74 9.02 1.48
N LEU A 47 -4.17 7.87 0.97
CA LEU A 47 -3.48 7.18 -0.11
C LEU A 47 -3.42 8.02 -1.39
N HIS A 48 -4.50 8.70 -1.76
CA HIS A 48 -4.50 9.56 -2.94
C HIS A 48 -3.56 10.76 -2.79
N GLU A 49 -3.53 11.37 -1.59
CA GLU A 49 -2.61 12.46 -1.27
C GLU A 49 -1.14 12.00 -1.31
N ASP A 50 -0.84 10.82 -0.76
CA ASP A 50 0.50 10.23 -0.75
C ASP A 50 1.00 9.90 -2.16
N LEU A 51 0.15 9.26 -2.98
CA LEU A 51 0.47 9.00 -4.39
C LEU A 51 0.73 10.31 -5.17
N SER A 52 -0.12 11.32 -4.97
CA SER A 52 0.03 12.60 -5.67
C SER A 52 1.32 13.33 -5.27
N ALA A 53 1.78 13.14 -4.03
CA ALA A 53 3.04 13.72 -3.55
C ALA A 53 4.27 13.10 -4.24
N ASP A 54 4.19 11.86 -4.72
CA ASP A 54 5.25 11.17 -5.48
C ASP A 54 5.01 11.22 -7.00
N ASP A 55 4.23 12.19 -7.49
CA ASP A 55 3.86 12.32 -8.91
C ASP A 55 3.23 11.03 -9.47
N MET A 56 2.44 10.34 -8.67
CA MET A 56 1.69 9.14 -9.06
C MET A 56 0.20 9.41 -9.06
N THR A 57 -0.54 8.73 -9.93
CA THR A 57 -1.99 8.85 -10.04
C THR A 57 -2.64 7.48 -9.84
N LEU A 58 -3.54 7.37 -8.87
CA LEU A 58 -4.35 6.17 -8.67
C LEU A 58 -5.22 5.92 -9.91
N LEU A 59 -5.08 4.74 -10.52
CA LEU A 59 -5.88 4.31 -11.67
C LEU A 59 -7.03 3.41 -11.24
N GLU A 60 -6.73 2.44 -10.38
CA GLU A 60 -7.68 1.39 -10.01
C GLU A 60 -7.38 0.86 -8.61
N VAL A 61 -8.43 0.49 -7.88
CA VAL A 61 -8.37 -0.24 -6.61
C VAL A 61 -9.02 -1.61 -6.83
N TYR A 62 -8.23 -2.66 -6.67
CA TYR A 62 -8.67 -4.05 -6.87
C TYR A 62 -9.40 -4.60 -5.65
N ARG A 63 -8.87 -4.31 -4.47
CA ARG A 63 -9.31 -4.90 -3.21
C ARG A 63 -8.91 -4.00 -2.06
N CYS A 64 -9.81 -3.86 -1.09
CA CYS A 64 -9.51 -3.30 0.22
C CYS A 64 -9.73 -4.39 1.26
N GLN A 65 -8.75 -4.63 2.11
CA GLN A 65 -8.83 -5.60 3.18
C GLN A 65 -8.47 -4.93 4.51
N ARG A 66 -9.39 -5.01 5.46
CA ARG A 66 -9.12 -4.63 6.84
C ARG A 66 -8.42 -5.78 7.53
N THR A 67 -7.31 -5.53 8.19
CA THR A 67 -6.53 -6.57 8.87
C THR A 67 -6.02 -6.08 10.20
N ASP A 68 -5.99 -7.01 11.15
CA ASP A 68 -5.28 -6.85 12.41
C ASP A 68 -3.84 -7.32 12.18
N VAL A 69 -2.87 -6.43 12.41
CA VAL A 69 -1.45 -6.72 12.19
C VAL A 69 -0.97 -7.89 13.05
N GLU A 70 -1.57 -8.12 14.22
CA GLU A 70 -1.20 -9.25 15.09
C GLU A 70 -1.65 -10.61 14.52
N GLN A 71 -2.61 -10.62 13.59
CA GLN A 71 -3.22 -11.84 13.03
C GLN A 71 -2.70 -12.22 11.63
N MET A 72 -1.67 -11.52 11.12
CA MET A 72 -1.13 -11.85 9.80
C MET A 72 -0.37 -13.19 9.80
N PRO A 73 -0.71 -14.13 8.90
CA PRO A 73 -0.05 -15.43 8.83
C PRO A 73 1.35 -15.30 8.21
N GLY A 74 2.40 -15.37 9.02
CA GLY A 74 3.78 -15.07 8.63
C GLY A 74 4.54 -16.08 7.75
N GLU A 75 3.91 -17.14 7.20
CA GLU A 75 4.65 -18.29 6.63
C GLU A 75 4.78 -18.31 5.08
N ALA A 76 4.35 -17.27 4.35
CA ALA A 76 4.60 -17.14 2.90
C ALA A 76 5.39 -15.87 2.60
N SER A 77 6.29 -15.87 1.60
CA SER A 77 7.16 -14.71 1.31
C SER A 77 6.39 -13.42 1.00
N LEU A 78 5.22 -13.54 0.36
CA LEU A 78 4.29 -12.42 0.16
C LEU A 78 3.74 -11.92 1.51
N ASN A 79 3.42 -12.83 2.43
CA ASN A 79 2.93 -12.47 3.75
C ASN A 79 4.01 -11.85 4.64
N GLU A 80 5.28 -12.24 4.49
CA GLU A 80 6.41 -11.60 5.19
C GLU A 80 6.58 -10.14 4.74
N HIS A 81 6.49 -9.87 3.43
CA HIS A 81 6.53 -8.50 2.91
C HIS A 81 5.33 -7.68 3.39
N LEU A 82 4.14 -8.29 3.39
CA LEU A 82 2.93 -7.64 3.88
C LEU A 82 2.99 -7.35 5.38
N ASP A 83 3.44 -8.30 6.19
CA ASP A 83 3.65 -8.13 7.63
C ASP A 83 4.65 -6.99 7.89
N TYR A 84 5.75 -6.94 7.14
CA TYR A 84 6.74 -5.87 7.25
C TYR A 84 6.17 -4.48 6.95
N ILE A 85 5.45 -4.31 5.83
CA ILE A 85 4.86 -2.99 5.51
C ILE A 85 3.75 -2.62 6.49
N CYS A 86 2.96 -3.59 6.96
CA CYS A 86 1.92 -3.37 7.97
C CYS A 86 2.52 -2.89 9.30
N ARG A 87 3.54 -3.59 9.81
CA ARG A 87 4.23 -3.20 11.03
C ARG A 87 4.89 -1.84 10.90
N THR A 88 5.49 -1.54 9.74
CA THR A 88 6.12 -0.25 9.47
C THR A 88 5.09 0.88 9.47
N ALA A 89 3.97 0.67 8.77
CA ALA A 89 2.88 1.63 8.68
C ALA A 89 2.28 1.93 10.05
N THR A 90 1.95 0.90 10.83
CA THR A 90 1.41 1.07 12.19
C THR A 90 2.43 1.72 13.14
N ALA A 91 3.68 1.23 13.17
CA ALA A 91 4.68 1.73 14.12
C ALA A 91 5.09 3.19 13.87
N ARG A 92 5.03 3.64 12.61
CA ARG A 92 5.43 5.00 12.22
C ARG A 92 4.25 5.94 11.96
N GLY A 93 3.04 5.42 11.84
CA GLY A 93 1.86 6.19 11.44
C GLY A 93 1.98 6.75 10.02
N VAL A 94 2.58 5.98 9.11
CA VAL A 94 2.80 6.39 7.71
C VAL A 94 2.19 5.36 6.76
N ILE A 95 1.97 5.75 5.51
CA ILE A 95 1.64 4.80 4.44
C ILE A 95 2.92 4.05 4.06
N ALA A 96 2.84 2.72 4.01
CA ALA A 96 3.92 1.88 3.52
C ALA A 96 3.41 1.08 2.33
N MET A 97 4.17 1.08 1.24
CA MET A 97 3.79 0.40 0.00
C MET A 97 4.77 -0.72 -0.33
N ALA A 98 4.23 -1.85 -0.80
CA ALA A 98 5.00 -2.89 -1.46
C ALA A 98 4.60 -2.93 -2.94
N THR A 99 5.57 -2.79 -3.84
CA THR A 99 5.38 -3.00 -5.27
C THR A 99 5.25 -4.49 -5.53
N MET A 100 4.19 -4.88 -6.22
CA MET A 100 4.01 -6.23 -6.75
C MET A 100 4.58 -6.24 -8.17
N GLY A 101 5.39 -7.25 -8.50
CA GLY A 101 5.82 -7.46 -9.89
C GLY A 101 4.61 -7.62 -10.81
N ASP A 102 4.78 -7.32 -12.10
CA ASP A 102 3.72 -7.32 -13.12
C ASP A 102 2.97 -8.67 -13.24
N GLU A 103 3.54 -9.76 -12.72
CA GLU A 103 3.00 -11.12 -12.77
C GLU A 103 1.97 -11.46 -11.67
N ALA A 104 1.66 -10.53 -10.75
CA ALA A 104 0.94 -10.84 -9.51
C ALA A 104 -0.59 -10.55 -9.50
N PHE A 105 -1.20 -10.32 -10.66
CA PHE A 105 -2.65 -10.14 -10.82
C PHE A 105 -3.27 -11.16 -11.77
#